data_AF-A0A971E3Z2-F1
#
_entry.id   AF-A0A971E3Z2-F1
#
_cell.length_a   1.000
_cell.length_b   1.000
_cell.length_c   1.000
_cell.angle_alpha   90.00
_cell.angle_beta   90.00
_cell.angle_gamma   90.00
#
_symmetry.space_group_name_H-M   'P 1'
#
loop_
_entity.id
_entity.type
_entity.pdbx_description
1 polymer ?
#
loop_
_entity_poly.entity_id
_entity_poly.type
_entity_poly.pdbx_seq_one_letter_code
_entity_poly.pdbx_strand_id
1 'polypeptide(L)'
;MREALEFIFTDGMLMQHCQHWDLNNDGIITRDEFEADPKGIRRLIPNVGFEAFDPDGDGAYTSQDRRELSKPITDAIKACDWEAIYAYLKPIAGVELPDGWLEDHFAHLPTWAFLSQLDVPVGVFHREADFSTPVEGARALERMALAEGKTNFEFNYYAGLGHDLGAVEYFRTGVLPEPHREMFQYIQRLIRV
;
A
#
# COMPACT_ATOMS: atom_id res chain seq x y z
N MET A 1 -4.05 11.73 2.52
CA MET A 1 -4.51 10.41 3.00
C MET A 1 -5.66 9.84 2.16
N ARG A 2 -6.63 10.64 1.72
CA ARG A 2 -7.79 10.17 0.92
C ARG A 2 -7.42 9.20 -0.22
N GLU A 3 -6.52 9.61 -1.11
CA GLU A 3 -6.08 8.80 -2.25
C GLU A 3 -5.42 7.48 -1.81
N ALA A 4 -4.60 7.51 -0.75
CA ALA A 4 -3.99 6.31 -0.19
C ALA A 4 -5.05 5.36 0.39
N LEU A 5 -6.08 5.90 1.06
CA LEU A 5 -7.18 5.09 1.59
C LEU A 5 -8.01 4.46 0.46
N GLU A 6 -8.31 5.20 -0.61
CA GLU A 6 -8.95 4.64 -1.81
C GLU A 6 -8.09 3.55 -2.45
N PHE A 7 -6.78 3.77 -2.56
CA PHE A 7 -5.83 2.80 -3.09
C PHE A 7 -5.82 1.49 -2.29
N ILE A 8 -5.79 1.57 -0.96
CA ILE A 8 -5.83 0.38 -0.07
C ILE A 8 -7.01 -0.52 -0.40
N PHE A 9 -8.20 0.04 -0.61
CA PHE A 9 -9.39 -0.75 -0.92
C PHE A 9 -9.49 -1.18 -2.38
N THR A 10 -8.73 -0.57 -3.28
CA THR A 10 -8.75 -0.86 -4.70
C THR A 10 -7.51 -1.64 -5.10
N ASP A 11 -6.58 -1.00 -5.81
CA ASP A 11 -5.40 -1.66 -6.38
C ASP A 11 -4.53 -2.31 -5.30
N GLY A 12 -4.40 -1.71 -4.11
CA GLY A 12 -3.63 -2.27 -3.00
C GLY A 12 -4.14 -3.65 -2.55
N MET A 13 -5.46 -3.80 -2.40
CA MET A 13 -6.07 -5.07 -2.03
C MET A 13 -5.97 -6.12 -3.13
N LEU A 14 -6.09 -5.73 -4.41
CA LEU A 14 -5.81 -6.64 -5.51
C LEU A 14 -4.35 -7.12 -5.48
N MET A 15 -3.39 -6.22 -5.28
CA MET A 15 -1.97 -6.58 -5.18
C MET A 15 -1.72 -7.62 -4.06
N GLN A 16 -2.41 -7.50 -2.92
CA GLN A 16 -2.34 -8.52 -1.86
C GLN A 16 -2.91 -9.86 -2.29
N HIS A 17 -4.05 -9.88 -3.00
CA HIS A 17 -4.64 -11.11 -3.50
C HIS A 17 -3.75 -11.77 -4.57
N CYS A 18 -3.18 -10.99 -5.50
CA CYS A 18 -2.25 -11.50 -6.51
C CYS A 18 -1.06 -12.18 -5.84
N GLN A 19 -0.60 -11.63 -4.72
CA GLN A 19 0.45 -12.24 -3.92
C GLN A 19 0.15 -13.68 -3.47
N HIS A 20 -1.12 -14.06 -3.35
CA HIS A 20 -1.53 -15.38 -2.88
C HIS A 20 -1.98 -16.31 -4.02
N TRP A 21 -2.66 -15.77 -5.01
CA TRP A 21 -3.34 -16.56 -6.04
C TRP A 21 -2.85 -16.32 -7.46
N ASP A 22 -2.29 -15.16 -7.81
CA ASP A 22 -1.77 -14.93 -9.17
C ASP A 22 -0.47 -15.74 -9.37
N LEU A 23 -0.57 -16.85 -10.11
CA LEU A 23 0.51 -17.83 -10.22
C LEU A 23 1.44 -17.50 -11.39
N ASN A 24 0.92 -16.80 -12.40
CA ASN A 24 1.66 -16.43 -13.60
C ASN A 24 2.24 -14.98 -13.54
N ASN A 25 1.83 -14.19 -12.53
CA ASN A 25 2.17 -12.79 -12.30
C ASN A 25 1.69 -11.83 -13.41
N ASP A 26 0.52 -12.07 -13.99
CA ASP A 26 -0.08 -11.20 -15.00
C ASP A 26 -1.00 -10.10 -14.40
N GLY A 27 -1.20 -10.11 -13.09
CA GLY A 27 -2.04 -9.15 -12.37
C GLY A 27 -3.54 -9.48 -12.43
N ILE A 28 -3.89 -10.65 -12.95
CA ILE A 28 -5.25 -11.19 -13.03
C ILE A 28 -5.27 -12.49 -12.24
N ILE A 29 -6.36 -12.76 -11.53
CA ILE A 29 -6.52 -14.04 -10.82
C ILE A 29 -7.65 -14.80 -11.49
N THR A 30 -7.32 -15.89 -12.14
CA THR A 30 -8.32 -16.79 -12.71
C THR A 30 -8.95 -17.69 -11.65
N ARG A 31 -10.09 -18.30 -11.98
CA ARG A 31 -10.72 -19.32 -11.13
C ARG A 31 -9.76 -20.47 -10.79
N ASP A 32 -9.04 -20.98 -11.79
CA ASP A 32 -8.12 -22.11 -11.62
C ASP A 32 -6.99 -21.76 -10.65
N GLU A 33 -6.47 -20.54 -10.74
CA GLU A 33 -5.44 -20.01 -9.84
C GLU A 33 -5.93 -19.83 -8.40
N PHE A 34 -7.12 -19.26 -8.25
CA PHE A 34 -7.79 -19.18 -6.94
C PHE A 34 -8.04 -20.57 -6.35
N GLU A 35 -8.47 -21.53 -7.18
CA GLU A 35 -8.79 -22.88 -6.73
C GLU A 35 -7.55 -23.71 -6.37
N ALA A 36 -6.45 -23.53 -7.11
CA ALA A 36 -5.18 -24.20 -6.85
C ALA A 36 -4.60 -23.87 -5.47
N ASP A 37 -4.80 -22.64 -4.98
CA ASP A 37 -4.44 -22.15 -3.63
C ASP A 37 -3.15 -22.76 -3.04
N PRO A 38 -1.99 -22.63 -3.72
CA PRO A 38 -0.77 -23.32 -3.30
C PRO A 38 -0.25 -22.88 -1.92
N LYS A 39 -0.69 -21.71 -1.45
CA LYS A 39 -0.37 -21.17 -0.13
C LYS A 39 -1.39 -21.55 0.95
N GLY A 40 -2.47 -22.24 0.57
CA GLY A 40 -3.52 -22.69 1.48
C GLY A 40 -4.24 -21.54 2.20
N ILE A 41 -4.34 -20.37 1.57
CA ILE A 41 -4.90 -19.15 2.18
C ILE A 41 -6.42 -19.22 2.24
N ARG A 42 -7.08 -19.99 1.36
CA ARG A 42 -8.54 -20.14 1.38
C ARG A 42 -9.06 -20.76 2.67
N ARG A 43 -8.22 -21.49 3.43
CA ARG A 43 -8.58 -21.98 4.78
C ARG A 43 -8.91 -20.85 5.77
N LEU A 44 -8.44 -19.63 5.51
CA LEU A 44 -8.75 -18.44 6.32
C LEU A 44 -10.10 -17.83 5.95
N ILE A 45 -10.64 -18.19 4.78
CA ILE A 45 -11.93 -17.72 4.23
C ILE A 45 -12.78 -18.89 3.70
N PRO A 46 -13.09 -19.90 4.54
CA PRO A 46 -13.57 -21.21 4.10
C PRO A 46 -14.92 -21.21 3.36
N ASN A 47 -15.70 -20.12 3.44
CA ASN A 47 -17.02 -19.99 2.84
C ASN A 47 -17.08 -18.95 1.71
N VAL A 48 -15.92 -18.50 1.21
CA VAL A 48 -15.84 -17.51 0.13
C VAL A 48 -15.41 -18.21 -1.16
N GLY A 49 -16.32 -18.25 -2.13
CA GLY A 49 -16.07 -18.75 -3.50
C GLY A 49 -15.43 -17.70 -4.39
N PHE A 50 -14.95 -18.11 -5.58
CA PHE A 50 -14.35 -17.21 -6.56
C PHE A 50 -15.35 -16.14 -7.03
N GLU A 51 -16.64 -16.48 -7.09
CA GLU A 51 -17.75 -15.60 -7.48
C GLU A 51 -17.88 -14.37 -6.59
N ALA A 52 -17.33 -14.40 -5.37
CA ALA A 52 -17.30 -13.23 -4.49
C ALA A 52 -16.29 -12.15 -4.95
N PHE A 53 -15.35 -12.53 -5.81
CA PHE A 53 -14.31 -11.67 -6.38
C PHE A 53 -14.57 -11.30 -7.85
N ASP A 54 -15.48 -12.01 -8.51
CA ASP A 54 -15.81 -11.90 -9.93
C ASP A 54 -17.28 -11.42 -10.10
N PRO A 55 -17.56 -10.12 -9.90
CA PRO A 55 -18.91 -9.56 -9.97
C PRO A 55 -19.50 -9.54 -11.38
N ASP A 56 -18.67 -9.49 -12.44
CA ASP A 56 -19.14 -9.47 -13.83
C ASP A 56 -19.27 -10.89 -14.43
N GLY A 57 -18.67 -11.89 -13.79
CA GLY A 57 -18.81 -13.30 -14.10
C GLY A 57 -17.99 -13.74 -15.32
N ASP A 58 -16.95 -12.99 -15.69
CA ASP A 58 -16.12 -13.30 -16.86
C ASP A 58 -15.07 -14.40 -16.61
N GLY A 59 -14.93 -14.84 -15.34
CA GLY A 59 -14.01 -15.88 -14.91
C GLY A 59 -12.62 -15.37 -14.50
N ALA A 60 -12.43 -14.05 -14.44
CA ALA A 60 -11.20 -13.39 -14.05
C ALA A 60 -11.47 -12.35 -12.96
N TYR A 61 -10.65 -12.35 -11.91
CA TYR A 61 -10.66 -11.28 -10.91
C TYR A 61 -9.58 -10.25 -11.27
N THR A 62 -10.05 -9.07 -11.68
CA THR A 62 -9.24 -7.98 -12.23
C THR A 62 -9.26 -6.73 -11.35
N SER A 63 -8.50 -5.71 -11.77
CA SER A 63 -8.55 -4.37 -11.15
C SER A 63 -9.93 -3.71 -11.26
N GLN A 64 -10.69 -4.02 -12.32
CA GLN A 64 -12.03 -3.46 -12.52
C GLN A 64 -13.01 -4.07 -11.52
N ASP A 65 -12.98 -5.39 -11.34
CA ASP A 65 -13.79 -6.11 -10.35
C ASP A 65 -13.53 -5.62 -8.94
N ARG A 66 -12.25 -5.49 -8.58
CA ARG A 66 -11.88 -4.96 -7.27
C ARG A 66 -12.42 -3.55 -7.07
N ARG A 67 -12.36 -2.68 -8.08
CA ARG A 67 -12.93 -1.32 -8.01
C ARG A 67 -14.44 -1.35 -7.85
N GLU A 68 -15.14 -2.25 -8.53
CA GLU A 68 -16.59 -2.42 -8.41
C GLU A 68 -16.98 -2.91 -7.01
N LEU A 69 -16.31 -3.95 -6.51
CA LEU A 69 -16.54 -4.47 -5.16
C LEU A 69 -16.22 -3.43 -4.07
N SER A 70 -15.28 -2.51 -4.34
CA SER A 70 -14.90 -1.43 -3.42
C SER A 70 -15.68 -0.13 -3.65
N LYS A 71 -16.66 -0.13 -4.56
CA LYS A 71 -17.49 1.04 -4.86
C LYS A 71 -18.20 1.62 -3.62
N PRO A 72 -18.81 0.82 -2.72
CA PRO A 72 -19.48 1.38 -1.55
C PRO A 72 -18.54 2.22 -0.66
N ILE A 73 -17.34 1.70 -0.36
CA ILE A 73 -16.38 2.41 0.49
C ILE A 73 -15.71 3.58 -0.25
N THR A 74 -15.39 3.43 -1.54
CA THR A 74 -14.78 4.52 -2.31
C THR A 74 -15.75 5.66 -2.57
N ASP A 75 -17.05 5.38 -2.79
CA ASP A 75 -18.07 6.42 -2.88
C ASP A 75 -18.25 7.15 -1.55
N ALA A 76 -18.24 6.43 -0.41
CA ALA A 76 -18.26 7.03 0.92
C ALA A 76 -17.03 7.93 1.19
N ILE A 77 -15.83 7.49 0.83
CA ILE A 77 -14.58 8.28 0.94
C ILE A 77 -14.68 9.57 0.11
N LYS A 78 -15.20 9.50 -1.11
CA LYS A 78 -15.38 10.68 -1.98
C LYS A 78 -16.42 11.64 -1.41
N ALA A 79 -17.52 11.11 -0.89
CA ALA A 79 -18.59 11.89 -0.28
C ALA A 79 -18.26 12.44 1.13
N CYS A 80 -17.15 12.02 1.74
CA CYS A 80 -16.85 12.28 3.15
C CYS A 80 -17.97 11.79 4.09
N ASP A 81 -18.56 10.63 3.78
CA ASP A 81 -19.54 9.97 4.64
C ASP A 81 -18.79 9.25 5.78
N TRP A 82 -18.49 9.99 6.85
CA TRP A 82 -17.68 9.50 7.96
C TRP A 82 -18.31 8.31 8.68
N GLU A 83 -19.62 8.31 8.86
CA GLU A 83 -20.36 7.17 9.45
C GLU A 83 -20.11 5.89 8.64
N ALA A 84 -20.27 5.96 7.32
CA ALA A 84 -20.03 4.81 6.44
C ALA A 84 -18.55 4.38 6.40
N ILE A 85 -17.61 5.33 6.35
CA ILE A 85 -16.18 5.03 6.35
C ILE A 85 -15.77 4.37 7.67
N TYR A 86 -16.18 4.93 8.82
CA TYR A 86 -15.87 4.36 10.13
C TYR A 86 -16.52 2.99 10.35
N ALA A 87 -17.75 2.78 9.87
CA ALA A 87 -18.41 1.47 9.90
C ALA A 87 -17.61 0.40 9.14
N TYR A 88 -16.91 0.79 8.07
CA TYR A 88 -16.05 -0.09 7.30
C TYR A 88 -14.68 -0.32 7.98
N LEU A 89 -14.07 0.73 8.53
CA LEU A 89 -12.70 0.69 9.06
C LEU A 89 -12.59 0.11 10.47
N LYS A 90 -13.50 0.48 11.40
CA LYS A 90 -13.42 0.06 12.81
C LYS A 90 -13.32 -1.47 12.99
N PRO A 91 -14.02 -2.31 12.20
CA PRO A 91 -13.90 -3.77 12.32
C PRO A 91 -12.58 -4.37 11.84
N ILE A 92 -11.85 -3.68 10.96
CA ILE A 92 -10.64 -4.21 10.29
C ILE A 92 -9.34 -3.51 10.70
N ALA A 93 -9.45 -2.38 11.40
CA ALA A 93 -8.30 -1.62 11.86
C ALA A 93 -7.52 -2.41 12.93
N GLY A 94 -6.20 -2.47 12.77
CA GLY A 94 -5.30 -3.08 13.76
C GLY A 94 -5.07 -2.20 15.00
N VAL A 95 -5.63 -1.00 15.03
CA VAL A 95 -5.51 0.00 16.10
C VAL A 95 -6.87 0.67 16.34
N GLU A 96 -7.06 1.26 17.51
CA GLU A 96 -8.23 2.08 17.79
C GLU A 96 -8.30 3.26 16.80
N LEU A 97 -9.51 3.54 16.30
CA LEU A 97 -9.81 4.69 15.46
C LEU A 97 -10.70 5.66 16.23
N PRO A 98 -10.13 6.66 16.92
CA PRO A 98 -10.89 7.68 17.62
C PRO A 98 -11.80 8.46 16.67
N ASP A 99 -12.88 9.00 17.22
CA ASP A 99 -13.77 9.89 16.47
C ASP A 99 -13.00 11.16 16.04
N GLY A 100 -13.22 11.64 14.81
CA GLY A 100 -12.51 12.81 14.25
C GLY A 100 -11.13 12.49 13.65
N TRP A 101 -10.58 11.31 13.88
CA TRP A 101 -9.24 10.94 13.42
C TRP A 101 -9.09 11.00 11.90
N LEU A 102 -10.08 10.52 11.14
CA LEU A 102 -10.03 10.51 9.66
C LEU A 102 -10.15 11.92 9.09
N GLU A 103 -11.03 12.72 9.69
CA GLU A 103 -11.28 14.11 9.35
C GLU A 103 -9.98 14.91 9.46
N ASP A 104 -9.29 14.80 10.60
CA ASP A 104 -8.00 15.44 10.85
C ASP A 104 -6.95 15.00 9.82
N HIS A 105 -6.84 13.69 9.57
CA HIS A 105 -5.87 13.18 8.60
C HIS A 105 -6.17 13.58 7.15
N PHE A 106 -7.44 13.79 6.81
CA PHE A 106 -7.84 14.28 5.49
C PHE A 106 -7.53 15.77 5.33
N ALA A 107 -7.46 16.52 6.43
CA ALA A 107 -7.13 17.94 6.46
C ALA A 107 -5.61 18.23 6.47
N HIS A 108 -4.76 17.21 6.68
CA HIS A 108 -3.32 17.38 6.65
C HIS A 108 -2.83 17.96 5.32
N LEU A 109 -1.86 18.88 5.41
CA LEU A 109 -1.18 19.40 4.24
C LEU A 109 -0.47 18.26 3.49
N PRO A 110 -0.31 18.38 2.15
CA PRO A 110 0.51 17.45 1.40
C PRO A 110 1.91 17.33 2.00
N THR A 111 2.48 16.12 2.04
CA THR A 111 3.80 15.86 2.62
C THR A 111 4.88 16.81 2.08
N TRP A 112 4.79 17.19 0.81
CA TRP A 112 5.72 18.13 0.17
C TRP A 112 5.73 19.52 0.83
N ALA A 113 4.59 20.01 1.33
CA ALA A 113 4.51 21.31 1.99
C ALA A 113 5.42 21.39 3.22
N PHE A 114 5.65 20.26 3.90
CA PHE A 114 6.62 20.16 4.98
C PHE A 114 8.04 19.86 4.47
N LEU A 115 8.20 18.82 3.64
CA LEU A 115 9.52 18.35 3.21
C LEU A 115 10.31 19.40 2.42
N SER A 116 9.64 20.23 1.61
CA SER A 116 10.28 21.30 0.82
C SER A 116 10.96 22.37 1.69
N GLN A 117 10.60 22.50 2.97
CA GLN A 117 11.18 23.48 3.88
C GLN A 117 12.42 22.95 4.61
N LEU A 118 12.74 21.67 4.45
CA LEU A 118 13.87 21.05 5.13
C LEU A 118 15.18 21.28 4.37
N ASP A 119 16.18 21.77 5.09
CA ASP A 119 17.58 21.85 4.63
C ASP A 119 18.44 20.66 5.11
N VAL A 120 17.89 19.83 6.01
CA VAL A 120 18.55 18.60 6.45
C VAL A 120 18.47 17.51 5.36
N PRO A 121 19.41 16.55 5.34
CA PRO A 121 19.31 15.41 4.44
C PRO A 121 18.04 14.57 4.68
N VAL A 122 17.31 14.23 3.61
CA VAL A 122 16.07 13.43 3.63
C VAL A 122 16.24 12.16 2.79
N GLY A 123 16.05 11.00 3.41
CA GLY A 123 16.05 9.71 2.72
C GLY A 123 14.64 9.14 2.60
N VAL A 124 14.22 8.77 1.40
CA VAL A 124 12.92 8.13 1.12
C VAL A 124 13.18 6.72 0.59
N PHE A 125 12.65 5.72 1.28
CA PHE A 125 12.88 4.31 1.01
C PHE A 125 11.52 3.62 0.82
N HIS A 126 11.28 3.04 -0.35
CA HIS A 126 9.94 2.54 -0.68
C HIS A 126 9.95 1.31 -1.57
N ARG A 127 9.00 0.39 -1.38
CA ARG A 127 8.83 -0.76 -2.28
C ARG A 127 7.95 -0.39 -3.47
N GLU A 128 8.23 -0.99 -4.63
CA GLU A 128 7.46 -0.74 -5.85
C GLU A 128 6.03 -1.27 -5.75
N ALA A 129 5.85 -2.40 -5.06
CA ALA A 129 4.55 -3.03 -4.90
C ALA A 129 4.09 -2.93 -3.42
N ASP A 130 4.02 -1.72 -2.89
CA ASP A 130 3.45 -1.47 -1.56
C ASP A 130 1.91 -1.38 -1.66
N PHE A 131 1.22 -2.34 -1.05
CA PHE A 131 -0.25 -2.44 -1.07
C PHE A 131 -0.96 -1.41 -0.17
N SER A 132 -0.25 -0.74 0.73
CA SER A 132 -0.81 0.25 1.65
C SER A 132 -0.57 1.69 1.20
N THR A 133 0.50 1.92 0.44
CA THR A 133 0.86 3.26 -0.05
C THR A 133 1.48 3.17 -1.45
N PRO A 134 0.83 3.71 -2.50
CA PRO A 134 1.31 3.54 -3.86
C PRO A 134 2.68 4.20 -4.07
N VAL A 135 3.57 3.53 -4.80
CA VAL A 135 4.93 4.03 -5.05
C VAL A 135 4.97 5.37 -5.78
N GLU A 136 3.91 5.67 -6.54
CA GLU A 136 3.78 6.93 -7.27
C GLU A 136 3.77 8.17 -6.37
N GLY A 137 3.35 8.05 -5.11
CA GLY A 137 3.47 9.15 -4.15
C GLY A 137 4.93 9.53 -3.89
N ALA A 138 5.81 8.54 -3.71
CA ALA A 138 7.24 8.75 -3.54
C ALA A 138 7.89 9.28 -4.84
N ARG A 139 7.52 8.72 -6.00
CA ARG A 139 8.01 9.20 -7.31
C ARG A 139 7.56 10.64 -7.60
N ALA A 140 6.37 11.04 -7.12
CA ALA A 140 5.93 12.43 -7.22
C ALA A 140 6.80 13.36 -6.35
N LEU A 141 7.13 12.96 -5.12
CA LEU A 141 8.05 13.71 -4.26
C LEU A 141 9.43 13.87 -4.92
N GLU A 142 9.95 12.81 -5.55
CA GLU A 142 11.22 12.86 -6.28
C GLU A 142 11.18 13.88 -7.43
N ARG A 143 10.12 13.85 -8.25
CA ARG A 143 9.94 14.84 -9.33
C ARG A 143 9.88 16.27 -8.81
N MET A 144 9.19 16.50 -7.68
CA MET A 144 9.11 17.84 -7.06
C MET A 144 10.45 18.30 -6.49
N ALA A 145 11.20 17.42 -5.82
CA ALA A 145 12.55 17.71 -5.32
C ALA A 145 13.50 18.09 -6.46
N LEU A 146 13.48 17.34 -7.57
CA LEU A 146 14.27 17.65 -8.76
C LEU A 146 13.87 19.00 -9.39
N ALA A 147 12.56 19.27 -9.51
CA ALA A 147 12.05 20.51 -10.09
C ALA A 147 12.42 21.76 -9.26
N GLU A 148 12.49 21.62 -7.93
CA GLU A 148 12.92 22.70 -7.02
C GLU A 148 14.45 22.76 -6.82
N GLY A 149 15.21 21.91 -7.52
CA GLY A 149 16.68 21.88 -7.41
C GLY A 149 17.19 21.42 -6.04
N LYS A 150 16.40 20.65 -5.31
CA LYS A 150 16.80 20.09 -4.01
C LYS A 150 17.90 19.05 -4.22
N THR A 151 19.01 19.21 -3.51
CA THR A 151 20.15 18.28 -3.54
C THR A 151 20.30 17.47 -2.26
N ASN A 152 19.43 17.71 -1.27
CA ASN A 152 19.44 17.06 0.04
C ASN A 152 18.51 15.85 0.14
N PHE A 153 17.92 15.39 -0.97
CA PHE A 153 17.03 14.22 -1.01
C PHE A 153 17.70 13.01 -1.66
N GLU A 154 17.50 11.83 -1.09
CA GLU A 154 17.88 10.54 -1.67
C GLU A 154 16.64 9.63 -1.75
N PHE A 155 16.32 9.12 -2.94
CA PHE A 155 15.17 8.24 -3.18
C PHE A 155 15.67 6.84 -3.55
N ASN A 156 15.18 5.83 -2.85
CA ASN A 156 15.54 4.43 -3.06
C ASN A 156 14.27 3.58 -3.24
N TYR A 157 14.19 2.86 -4.36
CA TYR A 157 13.06 2.02 -4.73
C TYR A 157 13.45 0.55 -4.77
N TYR A 158 12.63 -0.31 -4.17
CA TYR A 158 12.92 -1.73 -4.04
C TYR A 158 11.84 -2.58 -4.69
N ALA A 159 12.24 -3.53 -5.53
CA ALA A 159 11.31 -4.48 -6.13
C ALA A 159 10.61 -5.37 -5.08
N GLY A 160 9.48 -5.95 -5.48
CA GLY A 160 8.71 -6.89 -4.66
C GLY A 160 7.64 -6.21 -3.80
N LEU A 161 6.75 -7.02 -3.23
CA LEU A 161 5.59 -6.55 -2.50
C LEU A 161 5.87 -6.34 -1.00
N GLY A 162 5.23 -5.33 -0.41
CA GLY A 162 5.10 -5.17 1.03
C GLY A 162 5.22 -3.73 1.50
N HIS A 163 4.59 -3.42 2.63
CA HIS A 163 4.64 -2.10 3.27
C HIS A 163 5.77 -1.96 4.30
N ASP A 164 6.30 -3.08 4.78
CA ASP A 164 7.23 -3.15 5.92
C ASP A 164 8.71 -3.09 5.49
N LEU A 165 8.99 -2.90 4.20
CA LEU A 165 10.32 -2.96 3.60
C LEU A 165 11.06 -4.29 3.89
N GLY A 166 10.31 -5.37 4.13
CA GLY A 166 10.81 -6.71 4.47
C GLY A 166 11.09 -6.92 5.96
N ALA A 167 10.69 -6.01 6.86
CA ALA A 167 10.96 -6.11 8.29
C ALA A 167 10.42 -7.40 8.93
N VAL A 168 9.29 -7.94 8.46
CA VAL A 168 8.73 -9.21 8.97
C VAL A 168 9.69 -10.37 8.69
N GLU A 169 10.36 -10.38 7.55
CA GLU A 169 11.29 -11.45 7.15
C GLU A 169 12.56 -11.48 8.02
N TYR A 170 12.95 -10.32 8.57
CA TYR A 170 14.03 -10.25 9.57
C TYR A 170 13.73 -11.12 10.78
N PHE A 171 12.50 -11.07 11.31
CA PHE A 171 12.13 -11.85 12.49
C PHE A 171 12.09 -13.36 12.22
N ARG A 172 12.00 -13.77 10.95
CA ARG A 172 12.05 -15.17 10.53
C ARG A 172 13.47 -15.68 10.30
N THR A 173 14.35 -14.85 9.74
CA THR A 173 15.67 -15.27 9.24
C THR A 173 16.85 -14.78 10.06
N GLY A 174 16.64 -13.73 10.87
CA GLY A 174 17.72 -12.97 11.51
C GLY A 174 18.58 -12.14 10.55
N VAL A 175 18.26 -12.14 9.25
CA VAL A 175 19.00 -11.40 8.22
C VAL A 175 18.32 -10.07 7.98
N LEU A 176 19.05 -8.97 8.20
CA LEU A 176 18.50 -7.63 7.97
C LEU A 176 18.22 -7.44 6.47
N PRO A 177 17.00 -7.06 6.06
CA PRO A 177 16.65 -6.85 4.66
C PRO A 177 17.46 -5.73 4.02
N GLU A 178 17.60 -5.79 2.69
CA GLU A 178 18.34 -4.80 1.90
C GLU A 178 17.90 -3.34 2.16
N PRO A 179 16.60 -2.99 2.12
CA PRO A 179 16.17 -1.61 2.39
C PRO A 179 16.62 -1.10 3.75
N HIS A 180 16.55 -1.96 4.78
CA HIS A 180 16.95 -1.61 6.14
C HIS A 180 18.47 -1.44 6.28
N ARG A 181 19.27 -2.26 5.58
CA ARG A 181 20.72 -2.07 5.53
C ARG A 181 21.09 -0.75 4.87
N GLU A 182 20.44 -0.40 3.77
CA GLU A 182 20.70 0.85 3.05
C GLU A 182 20.25 2.08 3.85
N MET A 183 19.13 2.01 4.57
CA MET A 183 18.73 3.04 5.54
C MET A 183 19.81 3.29 6.60
N PHE A 184 20.36 2.23 7.19
CA PHE A 184 21.45 2.40 8.18
C PHE A 184 22.72 2.95 7.55
N GLN A 185 23.06 2.52 6.33
CA GLN A 185 24.22 3.06 5.60
C GLN A 185 24.02 4.55 5.27
N TYR A 186 22.83 4.94 4.84
CA TYR A 186 22.44 6.34 4.62
C TYR A 186 22.68 7.17 5.88
N ILE A 187 22.11 6.75 7.02
CA ILE A 187 22.31 7.43 8.31
C ILE A 187 23.80 7.50 8.68
N GLN A 188 24.57 6.41 8.50
CA GLN A 188 26.00 6.39 8.79
C GLN A 188 26.80 7.38 7.93
N ARG A 189 26.43 7.59 6.66
CA ARG A 189 27.07 8.60 5.80
C ARG A 189 26.85 10.01 6.34
N LEU A 190 25.70 10.28 6.96
CA LEU A 190 25.37 11.59 7.52
C LEU A 190 26.04 11.90 8.86
N ILE A 191 26.37 10.89 9.65
CA ILE A 191 26.98 11.06 10.99
C ILE A 191 28.51 11.15 10.91
N ARG A 192 29.13 10.63 9.85
CA ARG A 192 30.61 10.63 9.68
C ARG A 192 31.19 11.99 9.23
N VAL A 193 30.60 13.09 9.69
CA VAL A 193 31.12 14.46 9.52
C VAL A 193 32.19 14.74 10.57
#